data_AF-A0A949JT35-F1
#
_entry.id   AF-A0A949JT35-F1
#
_cell.length_a   1.000
_cell.length_b   1.000
_cell.length_c   1.000
_cell.angle_alpha   90.00
_cell.angle_beta   90.00
_cell.angle_gamma   90.00
#
_symmetry.space_group_name_H-M   'P 1'
#
loop_
_entity.id
_entity.type
_entity.pdbx_description
1 polymer ?
#
loop_
_entity_poly.entity_id
_entity_poly.type
_entity_poly.pdbx_seq_one_letter_code
_entity_poly.pdbx_strand_id
1 'polypeptide(L)'
;MKQNAVITNEAQLGKFLKYWEACKLPEDGYYVEWEPKADRRTSDQNALLWVGAYRPIAEYLSEQSGKIITSEHVHAVAKDRFLDPVIVELNGKSKSYPGSTTKLKKKEFGDYLEQVWAWGGSMGVWFA
;
A
#
# COMPACT_ATOMS: atom_id res chain seq x y z
N MET A 1 17.47 0.46 -3.70
CA MET A 1 16.58 1.51 -3.18
C MET A 1 15.71 1.98 -4.35
N LYS A 2 14.38 1.77 -4.32
CA LYS A 2 13.51 2.19 -5.43
C LYS A 2 13.34 3.71 -5.38
N GLN A 3 13.75 4.43 -6.42
CA GLN A 3 13.44 5.85 -6.56
C GLN A 3 12.13 6.00 -7.32
N ASN A 4 11.16 6.71 -6.73
CA ASN A 4 9.89 7.03 -7.37
C ASN A 4 9.85 8.54 -7.66
N ALA A 5 9.60 8.92 -8.90
CA ALA A 5 9.36 10.32 -9.29
C ALA A 5 7.88 10.46 -9.71
N VAL A 6 7.17 11.40 -9.10
CA VAL A 6 5.79 11.75 -9.49
C VAL A 6 5.85 13.00 -10.37
N ILE A 7 5.51 12.85 -11.64
CA ILE A 7 5.53 13.93 -12.64
C ILE A 7 4.08 14.35 -12.89
N THR A 8 3.76 15.60 -12.55
CA THR A 8 2.39 16.15 -12.65
C THR A 8 2.31 17.44 -13.45
N ASN A 9 3.45 18.01 -13.82
CA ASN A 9 3.56 19.22 -14.62
C ASN A 9 4.85 19.22 -15.46
N GLU A 10 4.90 20.12 -16.44
CA GLU A 10 6.03 20.29 -17.37
C GLU A 10 7.36 20.60 -16.66
N ALA A 11 7.33 21.37 -15.57
CA ALA A 11 8.54 21.70 -14.83
C ALA A 11 9.17 20.47 -14.15
N GLN A 12 8.34 19.56 -13.63
CA GLN A 12 8.78 18.28 -13.05
C GLN A 12 9.28 17.34 -14.13
N LEU A 13 8.63 17.31 -15.29
CA LEU A 13 9.09 16.54 -16.45
C LEU A 13 10.49 17.01 -16.90
N GLY A 14 10.68 18.32 -17.06
CA GLY A 14 11.97 18.88 -17.44
C GLY A 14 13.09 18.58 -16.43
N LYS A 15 12.79 18.56 -15.13
CA LYS A 15 13.76 18.15 -14.10
C LYS A 15 14.11 16.66 -14.21
N PHE A 16 13.12 15.81 -14.43
CA PHE A 16 13.33 14.37 -14.60
C PHE A 16 14.20 14.07 -15.83
N LEU A 17 13.93 14.71 -16.96
CA LEU A 17 14.71 14.54 -18.19
C LEU A 17 16.18 14.95 -17.99
N LYS A 18 16.43 16.10 -17.35
CA LYS A 18 17.79 16.54 -17.02
C LYS A 18 18.53 15.57 -16.10
N TYR A 19 17.83 15.00 -15.11
CA TYR A 19 18.39 13.98 -14.25
C TYR A 19 18.73 12.71 -15.04
N TRP A 20 17.83 12.27 -15.92
CA TRP A 20 18.01 11.08 -16.74
C TRP A 20 19.19 11.23 -17.71
N GLU A 21 19.32 12.38 -18.38
CA GLU A 21 20.45 12.70 -19.26
C GLU A 21 21.79 12.68 -18.53
N ALA A 22 21.81 13.07 -17.25
CA ALA A 22 23.01 13.08 -16.42
C ALA A 22 23.35 11.69 -15.83
N CYS A 23 22.43 10.72 -15.90
CA CYS A 23 22.64 9.39 -15.33
C CYS A 23 23.53 8.53 -16.24
N LYS A 24 24.61 8.01 -15.67
CA LYS A 24 25.36 6.92 -16.31
C LYS A 24 24.56 5.61 -16.15
N LEU A 25 24.29 4.95 -17.27
CA LEU A 25 23.68 3.62 -17.28
C LEU A 25 24.69 2.59 -16.74
N PRO A 26 24.36 1.83 -15.69
CA PRO A 26 25.16 0.68 -15.27
C PRO A 26 25.08 -0.43 -16.33
N GLU A 27 26.02 -1.39 -16.32
CA GLU A 27 26.01 -2.54 -17.24
C GLU A 27 24.71 -3.34 -17.17
N ASP A 28 24.12 -3.44 -15.97
CA ASP A 28 22.86 -4.15 -15.73
C ASP A 28 21.61 -3.33 -16.12
N GLY A 29 21.79 -2.07 -16.52
CA GLY A 29 20.73 -1.16 -16.92
C GLY A 29 19.79 -0.69 -15.79
N TYR A 30 18.74 0.02 -16.17
CA TYR A 30 17.65 0.43 -15.27
C TYR A 30 16.32 -0.17 -15.73
N TYR A 31 15.50 -0.61 -14.78
CA TYR A 31 14.08 -0.87 -15.01
C TYR A 31 13.28 0.41 -14.73
N VAL A 32 12.57 0.91 -15.74
CA VAL A 32 11.71 2.09 -15.63
C VAL A 32 10.27 1.66 -15.87
N GLU A 33 9.39 1.98 -14.92
CA GLU A 33 7.96 1.70 -15.00
C GLU A 33 7.21 3.02 -15.00
N TRP A 34 6.29 3.17 -15.95
CA TRP A 34 5.49 4.39 -16.13
C TRP A 34 4.03 4.02 -16.05
N GLU A 35 3.32 4.67 -15.12
CA GLU A 35 1.91 4.41 -14.85
C GLU A 35 1.15 5.75 -14.83
N PRO A 36 -0.07 5.81 -15.40
CA PRO A 36 -0.92 6.99 -15.28
C PRO A 36 -1.14 7.34 -13.81
N LYS A 37 -1.07 8.63 -13.45
CA LYS A 37 -1.30 9.09 -12.06
C LYS A 37 -2.64 8.59 -11.49
N ALA A 38 -3.64 8.40 -12.33
CA ALA A 38 -4.96 7.91 -11.94
C ALA A 38 -4.95 6.48 -11.36
N ASP A 39 -3.95 5.66 -11.72
CA ASP A 39 -3.85 4.25 -11.29
C ASP A 39 -3.08 4.06 -9.98
N ARG A 40 -2.32 5.08 -9.53
CA ARG A 40 -1.69 5.05 -8.20
C ARG A 40 -2.55 5.76 -7.17
N ARG A 41 -2.89 5.03 -6.10
CA ARG A 41 -3.30 5.62 -4.80
C ARG A 41 -2.41 6.83 -4.52
N THR A 42 -2.99 8.00 -4.27
CA THR A 42 -2.19 9.19 -3.96
C THR A 42 -1.36 8.92 -2.72
N SER A 43 -0.17 9.53 -2.60
CA SER A 43 0.71 9.39 -1.43
C SER A 43 -0.05 9.53 -0.11
N ASP A 44 -1.05 10.42 -0.10
CA ASP A 44 -1.84 10.79 1.05
C ASP A 44 -2.79 9.67 1.49
N GLN A 45 -3.40 8.94 0.54
CA GLN A 45 -4.24 7.78 0.85
C GLN A 45 -3.43 6.62 1.43
N ASN A 46 -2.21 6.41 0.92
CA ASN A 46 -1.30 5.44 1.52
C ASN A 46 -0.84 5.89 2.91
N ALA A 47 -0.52 7.17 3.09
CA ALA A 47 -0.15 7.70 4.40
C ALA A 47 -1.29 7.54 5.43
N LEU A 48 -2.53 7.84 5.03
CA LEU A 48 -3.72 7.64 5.86
C LEU A 48 -3.90 6.17 6.27
N LEU A 49 -3.65 5.22 5.38
CA LEU A 49 -3.73 3.80 5.73
C LEU A 49 -2.61 3.39 6.69
N TRP A 50 -1.35 3.66 6.32
CA TRP A 50 -0.19 3.14 7.06
C TRP A 50 0.02 3.84 8.41
N VAL A 51 -0.06 5.16 8.41
CA VAL A 51 0.17 5.99 9.61
C VAL A 51 -1.14 6.24 10.35
N GLY A 52 -2.22 6.51 9.63
CA GLY A 52 -3.51 6.84 10.24
C GLY A 52 -4.28 5.64 10.78
N ALA A 53 -4.22 4.48 10.12
CA ALA A 53 -5.01 3.31 10.52
C ALA A 53 -4.14 2.20 11.15
N TYR A 54 -3.16 1.69 10.41
CA TYR A 54 -2.42 0.49 10.83
C TYR A 54 -1.53 0.71 12.03
N ARG A 55 -0.85 1.86 12.11
CA ARG A 55 0.03 2.16 13.23
C ARG A 55 -0.72 2.24 14.57
N PRO A 56 -1.81 3.02 14.71
CA PRO A 56 -2.59 3.05 15.96
C PRO A 56 -3.14 1.68 16.37
N ILE A 57 -3.61 0.88 15.39
CA ILE A 57 -4.08 -0.48 15.66
C ILE A 57 -2.93 -1.37 16.15
N ALA A 58 -1.75 -1.26 15.52
CA ALA A 58 -0.58 -2.03 15.90
C ALA A 58 -0.06 -1.68 17.29
N GLU A 59 -0.02 -0.38 17.64
CA GLU A 59 0.34 0.13 18.96
C GLU A 59 -0.64 -0.42 20.01
N TYR A 60 -1.95 -0.26 19.79
CA TYR A 60 -2.98 -0.79 20.69
C TYR A 60 -2.87 -2.30 20.89
N LEU A 61 -2.75 -3.09 19.81
CA LEU A 61 -2.65 -4.54 19.92
C LEU A 61 -1.34 -4.97 20.61
N SER A 62 -0.26 -4.22 20.41
CA SER A 62 1.01 -4.49 21.09
C SER A 62 0.88 -4.30 22.59
N GLU A 63 0.24 -3.21 23.02
CA GLU A 63 -0.03 -2.92 24.43
C GLU A 63 -0.93 -3.98 25.08
N GLN A 64 -2.00 -4.39 24.39
CA GLN A 64 -2.94 -5.38 24.93
C GLN A 64 -2.33 -6.79 25.02
N SER A 65 -1.50 -7.17 24.06
CA SER A 65 -0.94 -8.53 23.99
C SER A 65 0.42 -8.70 24.65
N GLY A 66 1.11 -7.59 24.97
CA GLY A 66 2.49 -7.59 25.44
C GLY A 66 3.52 -8.05 24.39
N LYS A 67 3.12 -8.15 23.12
CA LYS A 67 3.96 -8.59 22.00
C LYS A 67 4.19 -7.44 21.02
N ILE A 68 5.28 -7.51 20.27
CA ILE A 68 5.55 -6.53 19.20
C ILE A 68 4.66 -6.87 18.00
N ILE A 69 3.63 -6.06 17.76
CA ILE A 69 2.78 -6.10 16.57
C ILE A 69 3.11 -4.87 15.72
N THR A 70 3.40 -5.08 14.44
CA THR A 70 3.77 -4.01 13.51
C THR A 70 2.61 -3.71 12.56
N SER A 71 2.69 -2.56 11.88
CA SER A 71 1.72 -2.17 10.85
C SER A 71 1.60 -3.22 9.73
N GLU A 72 2.67 -3.96 9.42
CA GLU A 72 2.68 -5.05 8.45
C GLU A 72 1.85 -6.25 8.91
N HIS A 73 1.89 -6.59 10.20
CA HIS A 73 1.03 -7.62 10.76
C HIS A 73 -0.44 -7.20 10.66
N VAL A 74 -0.75 -5.95 11.01
CA VAL A 74 -2.11 -5.40 10.88
C VAL A 74 -2.55 -5.39 9.41
N HIS A 75 -1.66 -5.02 8.50
CA HIS A 75 -1.92 -5.05 7.06
C HIS A 75 -2.26 -6.45 6.56
N ALA A 76 -1.53 -7.48 7.00
CA ALA A 76 -1.81 -8.86 6.64
C ALA A 76 -3.21 -9.30 7.11
N VAL A 77 -3.54 -9.03 8.37
CA VAL A 77 -4.86 -9.34 8.96
C VAL A 77 -5.98 -8.58 8.24
N ALA A 78 -5.77 -7.31 7.94
CA ALA A 78 -6.76 -6.48 7.25
C ALA A 78 -7.05 -7.00 5.83
N LYS A 79 -6.02 -7.44 5.09
CA LYS A 79 -6.23 -8.05 3.76
C LYS A 79 -7.05 -9.33 3.84
N ASP A 80 -6.73 -10.22 4.78
CA ASP A 80 -7.46 -11.48 4.95
C ASP A 80 -8.91 -11.25 5.37
N ARG A 81 -9.19 -10.16 6.08
CA ARG A 81 -10.52 -9.84 6.59
C ARG A 81 -11.42 -9.14 5.58
N PHE A 82 -10.87 -8.22 4.78
CA PHE A 82 -11.66 -7.26 4.01
C PHE A 82 -11.52 -7.38 2.49
N LEU A 83 -10.56 -8.18 2.01
CA LEU A 83 -10.39 -8.38 0.57
C LEU A 83 -10.77 -9.80 0.19
N ASP A 84 -11.45 -9.91 -0.95
CA ASP A 84 -11.76 -11.21 -1.51
C ASP A 84 -10.46 -11.99 -1.82
N PRO A 85 -10.38 -13.25 -1.39
CA PRO A 85 -9.23 -14.08 -1.68
C PRO A 85 -9.15 -14.39 -3.17
N VAL A 86 -7.94 -14.39 -3.70
CA VAL A 86 -7.67 -14.86 -5.06
C VAL A 86 -7.48 -16.37 -4.99
N ILE A 87 -8.45 -17.11 -5.51
CA ILE A 87 -8.35 -18.57 -5.64
C ILE A 87 -7.65 -18.88 -6.95
N VAL A 88 -6.53 -19.57 -6.88
CA VAL A 88 -5.80 -20.07 -8.04
C VAL A 88 -5.89 -21.59 -8.04
N GLU A 89 -6.41 -22.15 -9.13
CA GLU A 89 -6.39 -23.58 -9.35
C GLU A 89 -5.09 -23.98 -10.06
N LEU A 90 -4.32 -24.85 -9.42
CA LEU A 90 -3.08 -25.40 -9.96
C LEU A 90 -3.14 -26.93 -9.85
N ASN A 91 -3.09 -27.61 -11.00
CA ASN A 91 -3.06 -29.08 -11.07
C ASN A 91 -4.15 -29.78 -10.23
N GLY A 92 -5.39 -29.28 -10.29
CA GLY A 92 -6.52 -29.85 -9.55
C GLY A 92 -6.55 -29.56 -8.04
N LYS A 93 -5.65 -28.71 -7.53
CA LYS A 93 -5.69 -28.18 -6.17
C LYS A 93 -5.96 -26.68 -6.19
N SER A 94 -6.98 -26.25 -5.45
CA SER A 94 -7.25 -24.84 -5.23
C SER A 94 -6.36 -24.32 -4.10
N LYS A 95 -5.70 -23.16 -4.34
CA LYS A 95 -4.94 -22.44 -3.33
C LYS A 95 -5.47 -21.02 -3.24
N SER A 96 -5.87 -20.62 -2.03
CA SER A 96 -6.33 -19.28 -1.71
C SER A 96 -5.16 -18.37 -1.38
N TYR A 97 -5.16 -17.17 -1.95
CA TYR A 97 -4.20 -16.10 -1.65
C TYR A 97 -4.95 -14.86 -1.15
N PRO A 98 -4.38 -14.12 -0.18
CA PRO A 98 -4.97 -12.86 0.27
C PRO A 98 -5.15 -11.88 -0.90
N GLY A 99 -6.27 -11.15 -0.91
CA GLY A 99 -6.50 -10.10 -1.89
C GLY A 99 -5.42 -9.01 -1.85
N SER A 100 -5.20 -8.32 -2.96
CA SER A 100 -4.16 -7.28 -3.04
C SER A 100 -4.74 -5.87 -3.03
N THR A 101 -4.27 -5.05 -2.09
CA THR A 101 -4.59 -3.60 -2.08
C THR A 101 -3.96 -2.84 -3.25
N THR A 102 -3.00 -3.43 -3.98
CA THR A 102 -2.33 -2.76 -5.10
C THR A 102 -3.19 -2.64 -6.34
N LYS A 103 -4.20 -3.49 -6.50
CA LYS A 103 -5.10 -3.49 -7.66
C LYS A 103 -6.42 -2.75 -7.41
N LEU A 104 -6.62 -2.23 -6.20
CA LEU A 104 -7.83 -1.51 -5.84
C LEU A 104 -7.85 -0.13 -6.51
N LYS A 105 -8.98 0.21 -7.13
CA LYS A 105 -9.27 1.56 -7.61
C LYS A 105 -9.43 2.50 -6.42
N LYS A 106 -9.33 3.80 -6.67
CA LYS A 106 -9.43 4.85 -5.64
C LYS A 106 -10.67 4.71 -4.73
N LYS A 107 -11.83 4.39 -5.31
CA LYS A 107 -13.08 4.18 -4.54
C LYS A 107 -13.00 2.94 -3.66
N GLU A 108 -12.62 1.80 -4.25
CA GLU A 108 -12.49 0.52 -3.53
C GLU A 108 -11.45 0.61 -2.40
N PHE A 109 -10.40 1.40 -2.61
CA PHE A 109 -9.41 1.66 -1.57
C PHE A 109 -9.95 2.56 -0.45
N GLY A 110 -10.81 3.54 -0.77
CA GLY A 110 -11.53 4.33 0.22
C GLY A 110 -12.45 3.45 1.06
N ASP A 111 -13.25 2.61 0.40
CA ASP A 111 -14.15 1.65 1.04
C ASP A 111 -13.35 0.67 1.94
N TYR A 112 -12.18 0.22 1.51
CA TYR A 112 -11.26 -0.60 2.32
C TYR A 112 -10.70 0.16 3.53
N LEU A 113 -10.29 1.41 3.36
CA LEU A 113 -9.77 2.24 4.46
C LEU A 113 -10.84 2.42 5.55
N GLU A 114 -12.08 2.74 5.16
CA GLU A 114 -13.20 2.87 6.10
C GLU A 114 -13.45 1.58 6.90
N GLN A 115 -13.37 0.41 6.26
CA GLN A 115 -13.50 -0.88 6.94
C GLN A 115 -12.40 -1.11 8.00
N VAL A 116 -11.16 -0.74 7.69
CA VAL A 116 -10.04 -0.84 8.64
C VAL A 116 -10.25 0.10 9.83
N TRP A 117 -10.68 1.33 9.59
CA TRP A 117 -10.98 2.32 10.64
C TRP A 117 -12.13 1.86 11.53
N ALA A 118 -13.22 1.38 10.94
CA ALA A 118 -14.36 0.84 11.68
C ALA A 118 -13.93 -0.34 12.57
N TRP A 119 -13.07 -1.21 12.05
CA TRP A 119 -12.53 -2.33 12.82
C TRP A 119 -11.69 -1.87 14.01
N GLY A 120 -10.72 -0.97 13.82
CA GLY A 120 -9.95 -0.44 14.96
C GLY A 120 -10.84 0.30 15.96
N GLY A 121 -11.82 1.08 15.48
CA GLY A 121 -12.78 1.79 16.34
C GLY A 121 -13.61 0.81 17.18
N SER A 122 -14.04 -0.32 16.61
CA SER A 122 -14.75 -1.37 17.34
C SER A 122 -13.93 -2.06 18.44
N MET A 123 -12.59 -1.99 18.34
CA MET A 123 -11.67 -2.48 19.38
C MET A 123 -11.37 -1.41 20.44
N GLY A 124 -11.80 -0.16 20.22
CA GLY A 124 -11.47 0.98 21.08
C GLY A 124 -10.15 1.65 20.75
N VAL A 125 -9.59 1.41 19.55
CA VAL A 125 -8.41 2.13 19.07
C VAL A 125 -8.77 3.59 18.87
N TRP A 126 -7.95 4.48 19.43
CA TRP A 126 -8.07 5.91 19.21
C TRP A 126 -7.22 6.32 18.00
N PHE A 127 -7.85 7.01 17.05
CA PHE A 127 -7.20 7.53 15.85
C PHE A 127 -7.08 9.05 15.99
N ALA A 128 -5.85 9.56 15.92
CA ALA A 128 -5.51 10.97 16.08
C ALA A 128 -5.56 11.73 14.75
#